data_AF-A0A4Q0M7Z3-F1
#
_entry.id   AF-A0A4Q0M7Z3-F1
#
_cell.length_a   1.000
_cell.length_b   1.000
_cell.length_c   1.000
_cell.angle_alpha   90.00
_cell.angle_beta   90.00
_cell.angle_gamma   90.00
#
_symmetry.space_group_name_H-M   'P 1'
#
loop_
_entity.id
_entity.type
_entity.pdbx_description
1 polymer ?
#
loop_
_entity_poly.entity_id
_entity_poly.type
_entity_poly.pdbx_seq_one_letter_code
_entity_poly.pdbx_strand_id
1 'polypeptide(L)'
;MLTNMPANGTLVLSNESISNQVFRLDAKQSDLWRLLDGHNLRILLFCRDDVDWVKSYYKQIIVNRVPIKAGAQATSVVPVPMFEEFAKSTVIDLLLNRDAVAARLGLIFNSSDIVLKDYDNRAAISNFAEFIGIDDVSQFATAKVVNSSIPDVHAEILRQAINISAAASMFVRNRISDLLRDCNNIQLRVSGASSSTFEGVGPGNFSYRPNMPLSYTQEEFEESVEALFKFRPGEAGPQPPYQ
;
A
#
# COMPACT_ATOMS: atom_id res chain seq x y z
N MET A 1 14.22 8.31 22.86
CA MET A 1 14.51 8.09 24.30
C MET A 1 13.17 7.80 24.98
N LEU A 2 12.94 6.55 25.38
CA LEU A 2 11.75 6.11 26.13
C LEU A 2 12.25 5.56 27.46
N THR A 3 12.46 6.43 28.45
CA THR A 3 13.09 6.06 29.73
C THR A 3 12.10 5.74 30.84
N ASN A 4 10.80 5.66 30.57
CA ASN A 4 9.76 5.37 31.58
C ASN A 4 8.61 4.53 31.00
N MET A 5 8.88 3.31 30.49
CA MET A 5 7.80 2.35 30.30
C MET A 5 7.59 1.54 31.58
N PRO A 6 6.35 1.40 32.07
CA PRO A 6 6.04 0.50 33.20
C PRO A 6 6.41 -0.95 32.85
N ALA A 7 6.58 -1.80 33.86
CA ALA A 7 7.02 -3.20 33.71
C ALA A 7 6.15 -4.06 32.77
N ASN A 8 4.94 -3.60 32.45
CA ASN A 8 3.99 -4.18 31.48
C ASN A 8 3.69 -3.22 30.32
N GLY A 9 4.70 -2.57 29.75
CA GLY A 9 4.51 -1.66 28.61
C GLY A 9 4.10 -2.42 27.35
N THR A 10 2.90 -2.19 26.84
CA THR A 10 2.47 -2.68 25.53
C THR A 10 2.97 -1.73 24.45
N LEU A 11 3.97 -2.13 23.67
CA LEU A 11 4.38 -1.42 22.46
C LEU A 11 3.54 -1.89 21.27
N VAL A 12 2.73 -0.99 20.72
CA VAL A 12 1.88 -1.29 19.55
C VAL A 12 2.59 -0.79 18.30
N LEU A 13 2.98 -1.73 17.43
CA LEU A 13 3.59 -1.43 16.14
C LEU A 13 2.64 -1.88 15.04
N SER A 14 1.87 -0.94 14.50
CA SER A 14 1.08 -1.17 13.28
C SER A 14 1.88 -0.67 12.09
N ASN A 15 2.40 -1.59 11.28
CA ASN A 15 3.03 -1.19 10.03
C ASN A 15 2.83 -2.23 8.93
N GLU A 16 2.09 -1.85 7.88
CA GLU A 16 2.05 -2.58 6.61
C GLU A 16 3.46 -2.79 6.01
N SER A 17 4.46 -2.01 6.43
CA SER A 17 5.83 -2.15 5.94
C SER A 17 6.61 -3.32 6.57
N ILE A 18 6.20 -3.84 7.73
CA ILE A 18 6.88 -4.98 8.37
C ILE A 18 6.70 -6.24 7.54
N SER A 19 5.52 -6.49 6.96
CA SER A 19 5.31 -7.64 6.06
C SER A 19 6.27 -7.59 4.86
N ASN A 20 6.44 -6.42 4.23
CA ASN A 20 7.32 -6.25 3.07
C ASN A 20 8.80 -6.46 3.39
N GLN A 21 9.17 -6.35 4.66
CA GLN A 21 10.54 -6.51 5.13
C GLN A 21 10.73 -7.79 5.95
N VAL A 22 9.69 -8.54 6.30
CA VAL A 22 9.76 -9.66 7.28
C VAL A 22 10.77 -10.73 6.87
N PHE A 23 10.87 -11.02 5.58
CA PHE A 23 11.84 -11.98 5.04
C PHE A 23 13.22 -11.38 4.74
N ARG A 24 13.39 -10.07 4.92
CA ARG A 24 14.63 -9.31 4.70
C ARG A 24 15.20 -8.70 5.98
N LEU A 25 14.42 -8.64 7.06
CA LEU A 25 14.88 -8.23 8.37
C LEU A 25 15.89 -9.27 8.85
N ASP A 26 17.16 -8.87 8.85
CA ASP A 26 18.19 -9.54 9.62
C ASP A 26 18.00 -9.12 11.09
N ALA A 27 17.86 -10.11 11.97
CA ALA A 27 17.49 -9.91 13.37
C ALA A 27 18.42 -8.90 14.07
N LYS A 28 19.65 -8.71 13.61
CA LYS A 28 20.66 -7.89 14.29
C LYS A 28 20.80 -6.45 13.78
N GLN A 29 20.06 -6.03 12.75
CA GLN A 29 20.30 -4.73 12.08
C GLN A 29 19.21 -3.68 12.27
N SER A 30 18.07 -3.99 12.90
CA SER A 30 17.04 -2.98 13.14
C SER A 30 17.16 -2.38 14.55
N ASP A 31 17.09 -1.05 14.64
CA ASP A 31 16.98 -0.34 15.94
C ASP A 31 15.78 -0.85 16.73
N LEU A 32 14.74 -1.30 16.02
CA LEU A 32 13.57 -1.91 16.60
C LEU A 32 13.89 -3.20 17.35
N TRP A 33 14.71 -4.08 16.80
CA TRP A 33 15.13 -5.31 17.48
C TRP A 33 15.87 -4.97 18.78
N ARG A 34 16.80 -4.01 18.74
CA ARG A 34 17.53 -3.58 19.95
C ARG A 34 16.63 -3.00 21.03
N LEU A 35 15.55 -2.32 20.65
CA LEU A 35 14.56 -1.78 21.57
C LEU A 35 13.67 -2.85 22.20
N LEU A 36 13.55 -4.00 21.54
CA LEU A 36 12.66 -5.08 21.93
C LEU A 36 13.38 -6.29 22.53
N ASP A 37 14.70 -6.36 22.39
CA ASP A 37 15.54 -7.44 22.92
C ASP A 37 15.39 -7.55 24.45
N GLY A 38 15.25 -8.78 24.94
CA GLY A 38 15.03 -9.08 26.36
C GLY A 38 13.60 -8.86 26.88
N HIS A 39 12.65 -8.41 26.05
CA HIS A 39 11.24 -8.28 26.44
C HIS A 39 10.40 -9.50 26.00
N ASN A 40 9.41 -9.87 26.82
CA ASN A 40 8.44 -10.91 26.43
C ASN A 40 7.40 -10.30 25.49
N LEU A 41 7.59 -10.49 24.19
CA LEU A 41 6.72 -9.93 23.18
C LEU A 41 5.55 -10.86 22.88
N ARG A 42 4.36 -10.27 22.85
CA ARG A 42 3.16 -10.86 22.25
C ARG A 42 2.93 -10.16 20.91
N ILE A 43 2.64 -10.91 19.86
CA ILE A 43 2.45 -10.37 18.51
C ILE A 43 1.04 -10.69 18.02
N LEU A 44 0.26 -9.68 17.63
CA LEU A 44 -1.02 -9.87 16.97
C LEU A 44 -0.85 -9.61 15.46
N LEU A 45 -1.21 -10.59 14.64
CA LEU A 45 -1.19 -10.49 13.18
C LEU A 45 -2.62 -10.52 12.64
N PHE A 46 -3.03 -9.42 11.99
CA PHE A 46 -4.29 -9.36 11.26
C PHE A 46 -4.14 -9.87 9.82
N CYS A 47 -4.90 -10.90 9.47
CA CYS A 47 -4.86 -11.55 8.16
C CYS A 47 -6.05 -11.08 7.31
N ARG A 48 -5.79 -10.44 6.17
CA ARG A 48 -6.84 -10.03 5.23
C ARG A 48 -7.17 -11.17 4.27
N ASP A 49 -8.28 -11.05 3.55
CA ASP A 49 -8.54 -11.86 2.36
C ASP A 49 -7.36 -11.75 1.38
N ASP A 50 -6.93 -12.89 0.84
CA ASP A 50 -5.71 -12.98 0.06
C ASP A 50 -5.81 -12.17 -1.23
N VAL A 51 -6.95 -12.23 -1.93
CA VAL A 51 -7.16 -11.50 -3.19
C VAL A 51 -7.20 -9.99 -2.94
N ASP A 52 -7.97 -9.56 -1.95
CA ASP A 52 -8.07 -8.15 -1.58
C ASP A 52 -6.73 -7.59 -1.09
N TRP A 53 -5.96 -8.39 -0.36
CA TRP A 53 -4.64 -8.02 0.11
C TRP A 53 -3.66 -7.86 -1.06
N VAL A 54 -3.56 -8.84 -1.96
CA VAL A 54 -2.64 -8.76 -3.12
C VAL A 54 -3.02 -7.59 -4.02
N LYS A 55 -4.32 -7.36 -4.27
CA LYS A 55 -4.80 -6.19 -5.04
C LYS A 55 -4.39 -4.88 -4.37
N SER A 56 -4.64 -4.75 -3.07
CA SER A 56 -4.25 -3.57 -2.29
C SER A 56 -2.74 -3.34 -2.35
N TYR A 57 -1.95 -4.39 -2.19
CA TYR A 57 -0.50 -4.31 -2.18
C TYR A 57 0.08 -3.99 -3.57
N TYR A 58 -0.49 -4.55 -4.63
CA TYR A 58 -0.14 -4.22 -6.01
C TYR A 58 -0.33 -2.72 -6.31
N LYS A 59 -1.47 -2.16 -5.91
CA LYS A 59 -1.74 -0.72 -6.07
C LYS A 59 -0.80 0.13 -5.22
N GLN A 60 -0.47 -0.32 -4.01
CA GLN A 60 0.50 0.34 -3.15
C GLN A 60 1.89 0.39 -3.79
N ILE A 61 2.32 -0.67 -4.47
CA ILE A 61 3.60 -0.69 -5.22
C ILE A 61 3.61 0.32 -6.36
N ILE A 62 2.52 0.38 -7.14
CA ILE A 62 2.36 1.33 -8.24
C ILE A 62 2.41 2.78 -7.71
N VAL A 63 1.66 3.05 -6.63
CA VAL A 63 1.52 4.38 -6.04
C VAL A 63 2.79 4.84 -5.33
N ASN A 64 3.36 4.01 -4.46
CA ASN A 64 4.46 4.39 -3.59
C ASN A 64 5.82 4.33 -4.27
N ARG A 65 5.89 4.08 -5.58
CA ARG A 65 7.14 4.06 -6.32
C ARG A 65 7.80 5.44 -6.24
N VAL A 66 8.75 5.62 -5.33
CA VAL A 66 9.67 6.75 -5.40
C VAL A 66 10.65 6.42 -6.52
N PRO A 67 11.01 7.35 -7.42
CA PRO A 67 12.10 7.13 -8.36
C PRO A 67 13.43 7.02 -7.57
N ILE A 68 13.70 5.84 -7.01
CA ILE A 68 14.93 5.54 -6.26
C ILE A 68 15.54 4.26 -6.84
N LYS A 69 16.88 4.31 -6.95
CA LYS A 69 17.82 3.33 -7.48
C LYS A 69 17.35 1.87 -7.31
N ALA A 70 17.43 1.13 -8.41
CA ALA A 70 17.11 -0.29 -8.51
C ALA A 70 17.80 -1.13 -7.42
N GLY A 71 17.07 -2.11 -6.86
CA GLY A 71 17.68 -3.25 -6.16
C GLY A 71 17.09 -3.65 -4.81
N ALA A 72 16.27 -2.83 -4.14
CA ALA A 72 16.05 -3.03 -2.71
C ALA A 72 14.65 -3.53 -2.27
N GLN A 73 13.64 -3.65 -3.15
CA GLN A 73 12.27 -4.01 -2.74
C GLN A 73 11.47 -4.69 -3.86
N ALA A 74 10.40 -5.44 -3.54
CA ALA A 74 9.42 -5.89 -4.55
C ALA A 74 8.80 -4.70 -5.33
N THR A 75 8.88 -3.49 -4.77
CA THR A 75 8.52 -2.20 -5.39
C THR A 75 9.50 -1.71 -6.48
N SER A 76 10.61 -2.44 -6.73
CA SER A 76 11.69 -2.01 -7.62
C SER A 76 11.76 -2.77 -8.97
N VAL A 77 10.79 -3.64 -9.27
CA VAL A 77 10.74 -4.36 -10.55
C VAL A 77 10.35 -3.41 -11.68
N VAL A 78 11.17 -3.40 -12.74
CA VAL A 78 10.92 -2.67 -13.99
C VAL A 78 11.14 -3.63 -15.15
N PRO A 79 10.17 -3.81 -16.04
CA PRO A 79 8.82 -3.21 -16.02
C PRO A 79 7.99 -3.70 -14.81
N VAL A 80 7.03 -2.88 -14.34
CA VAL A 80 6.01 -3.35 -13.40
C VAL A 80 5.10 -4.31 -14.16
N PRO A 81 5.05 -5.60 -13.74
CA PRO A 81 4.34 -6.64 -14.46
C PRO A 81 2.82 -6.46 -14.37
N MET A 82 2.09 -7.24 -15.18
CA MET A 82 0.64 -7.40 -15.00
C MET A 82 0.36 -8.06 -13.65
N PHE A 83 -0.85 -7.88 -13.12
CA PHE A 83 -1.21 -8.42 -11.81
C PHE A 83 -1.04 -9.94 -11.74
N GLU A 84 -1.40 -10.68 -12.78
CA GLU A 84 -1.28 -12.14 -12.79
C GLU A 84 0.17 -12.60 -12.55
N GLU A 85 1.13 -11.96 -13.21
CA GLU A 85 2.55 -12.25 -13.04
C GLU A 85 3.05 -11.79 -11.66
N PHE A 86 2.60 -10.62 -11.20
CA PHE A 86 2.90 -10.13 -9.85
C PHE A 86 2.44 -11.09 -8.75
N ALA A 87 1.20 -11.57 -8.85
CA ALA A 87 0.56 -12.45 -7.88
C ALA A 87 1.23 -13.83 -7.80
N LYS A 88 1.87 -14.28 -8.89
CA LYS A 88 2.63 -15.54 -8.97
C LYS A 88 4.09 -15.41 -8.52
N SER A 89 4.50 -14.24 -8.02
CA SER A 89 5.88 -14.07 -7.56
C SER A 89 6.11 -14.79 -6.22
N THR A 90 7.29 -15.38 -6.05
CA THR A 90 7.68 -16.09 -4.81
C THR A 90 7.53 -15.22 -3.56
N VAL A 91 7.70 -13.90 -3.69
CA VAL A 91 7.52 -12.96 -2.58
C VAL A 91 6.05 -12.92 -2.14
N ILE A 92 5.11 -12.91 -3.08
CA ILE A 92 3.67 -12.92 -2.76
C ILE A 92 3.27 -14.25 -2.15
N ASP A 93 3.74 -15.37 -2.70
CA ASP A 93 3.48 -16.70 -2.13
C ASP A 93 3.94 -16.79 -0.68
N LEU A 94 5.12 -16.25 -0.36
CA LEU A 94 5.64 -16.22 1.01
C LEU A 94 4.82 -15.30 1.94
N LEU A 95 4.33 -14.17 1.44
CA LEU A 95 3.55 -13.22 2.23
C LEU A 95 2.12 -13.70 2.49
N LEU A 96 1.55 -14.48 1.57
CA LEU A 96 0.24 -15.12 1.75
C LEU A 96 0.31 -16.34 2.68
N ASN A 97 1.48 -16.95 2.85
CA ASN A 97 1.68 -18.02 3.81
C ASN A 97 1.74 -17.47 5.25
N ARG A 98 0.57 -17.33 5.87
CA ARG A 98 0.37 -16.75 7.22
C ARG A 98 1.21 -17.45 8.28
N ASP A 99 1.33 -18.77 8.23
CA ASP A 99 2.12 -19.56 9.17
C ASP A 99 3.62 -19.31 9.00
N ALA A 100 4.10 -19.23 7.75
CA ALA A 100 5.49 -18.90 7.48
C ALA A 100 5.84 -17.48 7.94
N VAL A 101 4.93 -16.52 7.76
CA VAL A 101 5.08 -15.15 8.27
C VAL A 101 5.12 -15.14 9.81
N ALA A 102 4.19 -15.83 10.48
CA ALA A 102 4.16 -15.93 11.93
C ALA A 102 5.43 -16.58 12.47
N ALA A 103 5.86 -17.71 11.91
CA ALA A 103 7.11 -18.37 12.29
C ALA A 103 8.32 -17.44 12.12
N ARG A 104 8.37 -16.68 11.01
CA ARG A 104 9.46 -15.73 10.77
C ARG A 104 9.46 -14.58 11.79
N LEU A 105 8.29 -14.04 12.14
CA LEU A 105 8.16 -13.02 13.19
C LEU A 105 8.63 -13.56 14.55
N GLY A 106 8.24 -14.78 14.90
CA GLY A 106 8.68 -15.44 16.13
C GLY A 106 10.19 -15.59 16.21
N LEU A 107 10.84 -15.95 15.10
CA LEU A 107 12.29 -16.02 15.03
C LEU A 107 12.98 -14.64 15.14
N ILE A 108 12.44 -13.61 14.48
CA ILE A 108 13.04 -12.26 14.49
C ILE A 108 12.95 -11.64 15.88
N PHE A 109 11.79 -11.76 16.52
CA PHE A 109 11.47 -11.08 17.77
C PHE A 109 11.61 -11.98 19.00
N ASN A 110 12.10 -13.21 18.84
CA ASN A 110 12.20 -14.23 19.89
C ASN A 110 10.88 -14.37 20.68
N SER A 111 9.76 -14.38 19.98
CA SER A 111 8.42 -14.45 20.54
C SER A 111 7.80 -15.82 20.28
N SER A 112 7.24 -16.43 21.32
CA SER A 112 6.44 -17.65 21.25
C SER A 112 4.94 -17.40 21.30
N ASP A 113 4.49 -16.16 21.54
CA ASP A 113 3.09 -15.78 21.66
C ASP A 113 2.68 -14.91 20.45
N ILE A 114 2.29 -15.61 19.37
CA ILE A 114 1.83 -14.99 18.12
C ILE A 114 0.37 -15.39 17.90
N VAL A 115 -0.50 -14.39 17.88
CA VAL A 115 -1.93 -14.55 17.70
C VAL A 115 -2.28 -14.12 16.28
N LEU A 116 -2.92 -15.01 15.52
CA LEU A 116 -3.45 -14.70 14.20
C LEU A 116 -4.96 -14.45 14.33
N LYS A 117 -5.45 -13.36 13.71
CA LYS A 117 -6.88 -13.07 13.62
C LYS A 117 -7.19 -12.62 12.20
N ASP A 118 -8.30 -13.08 11.63
CA ASP A 118 -8.78 -12.53 10.37
C ASP A 118 -9.17 -11.05 10.56
N TYR A 119 -8.87 -10.24 9.57
CA TYR A 119 -9.17 -8.83 9.55
C TYR A 119 -10.62 -8.61 9.11
N ASP A 120 -11.45 -8.26 10.08
CA ASP A 120 -12.78 -7.70 9.86
C ASP A 120 -12.80 -6.29 10.44
N ASN A 121 -13.13 -5.30 9.62
CA ASN A 121 -13.26 -3.90 10.04
C ASN A 121 -14.17 -3.72 11.27
N ARG A 122 -15.19 -4.58 11.44
CA ARG A 122 -16.12 -4.49 12.57
C ARG A 122 -15.54 -5.11 13.85
N ALA A 123 -14.73 -6.14 13.71
CA ALA A 123 -14.17 -6.90 14.83
C ALA A 123 -12.72 -6.55 15.16
N ALA A 124 -12.00 -5.82 14.30
CA ALA A 124 -10.58 -5.54 14.45
C ALA A 124 -10.26 -4.82 15.78
N ILE A 125 -11.06 -3.81 16.15
CA ILE A 125 -10.90 -3.09 17.42
C ILE A 125 -11.15 -4.03 18.60
N SER A 126 -12.21 -4.83 18.55
CA SER A 126 -12.53 -5.79 19.61
C SER A 126 -11.45 -6.86 19.77
N ASN A 127 -10.97 -7.42 18.66
CA ASN A 127 -9.88 -8.41 18.64
C ASN A 127 -8.57 -7.82 19.18
N PHE A 128 -8.28 -6.56 18.85
CA PHE A 128 -7.12 -5.86 19.37
C PHE A 128 -7.24 -5.59 20.87
N ALA A 129 -8.41 -5.13 21.33
CA ALA A 129 -8.69 -4.88 22.74
C ALA A 129 -8.59 -6.14 23.59
N GLU A 130 -9.20 -7.25 23.14
CA GLU A 130 -9.05 -8.58 23.75
C GLU A 130 -7.57 -8.96 23.88
N PHE A 131 -6.79 -8.77 22.82
CA PHE A 131 -5.38 -9.10 22.79
C PHE A 131 -4.55 -8.33 23.84
N ILE A 132 -4.85 -7.05 24.05
CA ILE A 132 -4.16 -6.20 25.05
C ILE A 132 -4.82 -6.21 26.43
N GLY A 133 -5.89 -6.99 26.64
CA GLY A 133 -6.57 -7.13 27.94
C GLY A 133 -7.49 -5.98 28.31
N ILE A 134 -8.14 -5.34 27.34
CA ILE A 134 -9.19 -4.33 27.56
C ILE A 134 -10.56 -4.97 27.36
N ASP A 135 -11.36 -5.01 28.43
CA ASP A 135 -12.69 -5.66 28.44
C ASP A 135 -13.81 -4.77 27.89
N ASP A 136 -13.71 -3.44 28.04
CA ASP A 136 -14.73 -2.49 27.57
C ASP A 136 -14.24 -1.68 26.36
N VAL A 137 -14.80 -2.04 25.21
CA VAL A 137 -14.55 -1.38 23.92
C VAL A 137 -15.63 -0.40 23.50
N SER A 138 -16.68 -0.20 24.31
CA SER A 138 -17.83 0.65 23.98
C SER A 138 -17.45 2.11 23.74
N GLN A 139 -16.34 2.55 24.34
CA GLN A 139 -15.74 3.88 24.18
C GLN A 139 -14.96 4.05 22.87
N PHE A 140 -14.56 2.97 22.20
CA PHE A 140 -13.83 3.07 20.94
C PHE A 140 -14.82 3.24 19.79
N ALA A 141 -14.89 4.46 19.25
CA ALA A 141 -15.57 4.67 17.98
C ALA A 141 -14.90 3.78 16.91
N THR A 142 -15.70 3.05 16.13
CA THR A 142 -15.21 2.43 14.90
C THR A 142 -14.82 3.57 13.96
N ALA A 143 -13.55 3.96 14.00
CA ALA A 143 -13.04 5.00 13.12
C ALA A 143 -13.10 4.46 11.69
N LYS A 144 -14.17 4.80 10.98
CA LYS A 144 -14.39 4.45 9.58
C LYS A 144 -13.57 5.38 8.68
N VAL A 145 -12.25 5.43 8.92
CA VAL A 145 -11.34 6.06 7.96
C VAL A 145 -11.03 4.99 6.93
N VAL A 146 -11.91 4.88 5.93
CA VAL A 146 -11.58 4.12 4.72
C VAL A 146 -10.48 4.92 4.04
N ASN A 147 -9.28 4.37 4.01
CA ASN A 147 -8.20 4.96 3.25
C ASN A 147 -8.53 4.74 1.78
N SER A 148 -9.09 5.75 1.12
CA SER A 148 -9.48 5.69 -0.28
C SER A 148 -8.24 5.40 -1.13
N SER A 149 -8.17 4.19 -1.69
CA SER A 149 -7.14 3.86 -2.68
C SER A 149 -7.46 4.60 -3.99
N ILE A 150 -6.45 4.85 -4.83
CA ILE A 150 -6.69 5.37 -6.19
C ILE A 150 -7.63 4.42 -6.95
N PRO A 151 -8.49 4.90 -7.88
CA PRO A 151 -9.28 4.02 -8.75
C PRO A 151 -8.42 3.01 -9.52
N ASP A 152 -8.99 1.86 -9.85
CA ASP A 152 -8.29 0.77 -10.55
C ASP A 152 -7.79 1.19 -11.95
N VAL A 153 -8.59 1.97 -12.67
CA VAL A 153 -8.21 2.57 -13.96
C VAL A 153 -6.97 3.47 -13.84
N HIS A 154 -6.91 4.31 -12.79
CA HIS A 154 -5.77 5.18 -12.53
C HIS A 154 -4.52 4.39 -12.10
N ALA A 155 -4.69 3.28 -11.39
CA ALA A 155 -3.59 2.37 -11.07
C ALA A 155 -2.99 1.76 -12.33
N GLU A 156 -3.81 1.31 -13.29
CA GLU A 156 -3.32 0.79 -14.57
C GLU A 156 -2.60 1.87 -15.39
N ILE A 157 -3.17 3.07 -15.52
CA ILE A 157 -2.54 4.15 -16.29
C ILE A 157 -1.19 4.52 -15.67
N LEU A 158 -1.11 4.62 -14.35
CA LEU A 158 0.14 4.88 -13.65
C LEU A 158 1.16 3.74 -13.84
N ARG A 159 0.73 2.48 -13.84
CA ARG A 159 1.57 1.32 -14.15
C ARG A 159 2.17 1.40 -15.56
N GLN A 160 1.37 1.76 -16.56
CA GLN A 160 1.89 1.96 -17.92
C GLN A 160 2.88 3.13 -17.98
N ALA A 161 2.59 4.26 -17.33
CA ALA A 161 3.49 5.40 -17.25
C ALA A 161 4.85 5.05 -16.61
N ILE A 162 4.82 4.26 -15.55
CA ILE A 162 5.98 3.67 -14.87
C ILE A 162 6.88 2.88 -15.82
N ASN A 163 6.30 2.19 -16.79
CA ASN A 163 7.01 1.35 -17.76
C ASN A 163 7.54 2.15 -18.95
N ILE A 164 7.07 3.39 -19.15
CA ILE A 164 7.61 4.31 -20.14
C ILE A 164 8.89 4.96 -19.60
N SER A 165 8.79 5.69 -18.48
CA SER A 165 9.94 6.32 -17.82
C SER A 165 9.61 6.84 -16.43
N ALA A 166 10.65 7.18 -15.65
CA ALA A 166 10.48 7.83 -14.35
C ALA A 166 9.76 9.19 -14.48
N ALA A 167 10.04 9.95 -15.55
CA ALA A 167 9.43 11.24 -15.77
C ALA A 167 7.96 11.14 -16.20
N ALA A 168 7.62 10.16 -17.06
CA ALA A 168 6.24 9.85 -17.41
C ALA A 168 5.41 9.47 -16.17
N SER A 169 5.96 8.63 -15.30
CA SER A 169 5.34 8.26 -14.01
C SER A 169 5.08 9.47 -13.12
N MET A 170 6.05 10.38 -12.96
CA MET A 170 5.88 11.59 -12.15
C MET A 170 4.80 12.51 -12.73
N PHE A 171 4.80 12.72 -14.05
CA PHE A 171 3.78 13.52 -14.73
C PHE A 171 2.37 12.94 -14.49
N VAL A 172 2.16 11.66 -14.80
CA VAL A 172 0.85 11.00 -14.65
C VAL A 172 0.42 10.97 -13.18
N ARG A 173 1.33 10.70 -12.25
CA ARG A 173 1.04 10.73 -10.80
C ARG A 173 0.54 12.11 -10.36
N ASN A 174 1.18 13.17 -10.82
CA ASN A 174 0.75 14.54 -10.47
C ASN A 174 -0.63 14.82 -11.03
N ARG A 175 -0.91 14.44 -12.28
CA ARG A 175 -2.24 14.61 -12.89
C ARG A 175 -3.33 13.80 -12.19
N ILE A 176 -3.06 12.54 -11.84
CA ILE A 176 -3.99 11.72 -11.03
C ILE A 176 -4.22 12.38 -9.66
N SER A 177 -3.16 12.87 -9.02
CA SER A 177 -3.27 13.59 -7.73
C SER A 177 -4.16 14.82 -7.86
N ASP A 178 -3.98 15.62 -8.92
CA ASP A 178 -4.80 16.82 -9.16
C ASP A 178 -6.26 16.46 -9.45
N LEU A 179 -6.54 15.42 -10.25
CA LEU A 179 -7.91 14.94 -10.50
C LEU A 179 -8.58 14.38 -9.24
N LEU A 180 -7.82 13.73 -8.36
CA LEU A 180 -8.36 13.11 -7.14
C LEU A 180 -8.42 14.08 -5.95
N ARG A 181 -7.77 15.25 -6.01
CA ARG A 181 -7.84 16.27 -4.94
C ARG A 181 -9.25 16.82 -4.75
N ASP A 182 -10.11 16.74 -5.75
CA ASP A 182 -11.54 17.09 -5.65
C ASP A 182 -12.39 15.98 -5.01
N CYS A 183 -11.82 14.79 -4.78
CA CYS A 183 -12.49 13.59 -4.29
C CYS A 183 -11.86 13.09 -2.97
N ASN A 184 -12.05 13.83 -1.87
CA ASN A 184 -11.84 13.38 -0.49
C ASN A 184 -10.54 12.57 -0.17
N ASN A 185 -9.52 13.28 0.33
CA ASN A 185 -8.41 12.76 1.17
C ASN A 185 -7.36 11.82 0.55
N ILE A 186 -7.30 11.60 -0.77
CA ILE A 186 -6.17 10.84 -1.37
C ILE A 186 -4.93 11.74 -1.46
N GLN A 187 -4.10 11.74 -0.42
CA GLN A 187 -2.79 12.42 -0.44
C GLN A 187 -1.73 11.55 -1.11
N LEU A 188 -1.63 11.60 -2.44
CA LEU A 188 -0.41 11.18 -3.12
C LEU A 188 0.72 12.15 -2.74
N ARG A 189 1.83 11.66 -2.18
CA ARG A 189 3.01 12.49 -1.91
C ARG A 189 3.59 13.00 -3.24
N VAL A 190 3.26 14.23 -3.58
CA VAL A 190 3.79 14.95 -4.75
C VAL A 190 5.08 15.65 -4.33
N SER A 191 6.21 15.30 -4.96
CA SER A 191 7.48 15.99 -4.77
C SER A 191 7.66 17.05 -5.86
N GLY A 192 7.44 18.32 -5.52
CA GLY A 192 7.80 19.48 -6.35
C GLY A 192 7.01 19.63 -7.65
N ALA A 193 6.55 20.85 -7.93
CA ALA A 193 5.86 21.18 -9.17
C ALA A 193 6.76 20.89 -10.39
N SER A 194 6.27 20.12 -11.36
CA SER A 194 6.86 20.13 -12.70
C SER A 194 5.75 20.20 -13.75
N SER A 195 5.70 21.38 -14.39
CA SER A 195 5.25 21.71 -15.74
C SER A 195 4.07 20.94 -16.35
N SER A 196 3.12 21.74 -16.85
CA SER A 196 1.91 21.39 -17.60
C SER A 196 2.09 20.50 -18.83
N THR A 197 3.33 20.17 -19.24
CA THR A 197 3.64 19.36 -20.40
C THR A 197 4.96 18.60 -20.18
N PHE A 198 4.96 17.28 -20.38
CA PHE A 198 6.17 16.48 -20.52
C PHE A 198 6.28 16.06 -21.99
N GLU A 199 7.28 16.59 -22.71
CA GLU A 199 7.51 16.26 -24.12
C GLU A 199 7.74 14.75 -24.27
N GLY A 200 6.98 14.10 -25.15
CA GLY A 200 7.10 12.66 -25.43
C GLY A 200 6.18 11.73 -24.64
N VAL A 201 5.28 12.26 -23.80
CA VAL A 201 4.18 11.47 -23.19
C VAL A 201 2.85 12.10 -23.54
N GLY A 202 2.00 11.35 -24.24
CA GLY A 202 0.64 11.72 -24.62
C GLY A 202 -0.31 10.52 -24.60
N PRO A 203 -1.59 10.72 -24.95
CA PRO A 203 -2.61 9.67 -24.92
C PRO A 203 -2.22 8.41 -25.70
N GLY A 204 -1.54 8.56 -26.84
CA GLY A 204 -1.11 7.44 -27.69
C GLY A 204 -0.04 6.52 -27.05
N ASN A 205 0.52 6.89 -25.90
CA ASN A 205 1.42 6.01 -25.16
C ASN A 205 0.69 5.00 -24.27
N PHE A 206 -0.63 5.14 -24.11
CA PHE A 206 -1.46 4.30 -23.25
C PHE A 206 -2.39 3.43 -24.09
N SER A 207 -2.54 2.18 -23.69
CA SER A 207 -3.41 1.22 -24.39
C SER A 207 -4.27 0.48 -23.38
N TYR A 208 -5.56 0.35 -23.66
CA TYR A 208 -6.44 -0.47 -22.84
C TYR A 208 -5.95 -1.93 -22.85
N ARG A 209 -5.81 -2.51 -21.65
CA ARG A 209 -5.45 -3.92 -21.45
C ARG A 209 -6.13 -4.43 -20.17
N PRO A 210 -6.95 -5.48 -20.21
CA PRO A 210 -7.49 -6.08 -18.99
C PRO A 210 -6.37 -6.49 -18.03
N ASN A 211 -6.47 -6.08 -16.76
CA ASN A 211 -5.47 -6.36 -15.72
C ASN A 211 -6.14 -6.84 -14.42
N MET A 212 -6.90 -7.93 -14.50
CA MET A 212 -7.64 -8.48 -13.37
C MET A 212 -6.73 -8.70 -12.15
N PRO A 213 -7.18 -8.37 -10.92
CA PRO A 213 -8.53 -7.96 -10.51
C PRO A 213 -8.74 -6.45 -10.52
N LEU A 214 -7.87 -5.66 -11.16
CA LEU A 214 -8.19 -4.27 -11.43
C LEU A 214 -9.40 -4.24 -12.37
N SER A 215 -10.48 -3.61 -11.94
CA SER A 215 -11.75 -3.59 -12.65
C SER A 215 -11.97 -2.22 -13.26
N TYR A 216 -11.94 -2.16 -14.59
CA TYR A 216 -12.28 -1.00 -15.38
C TYR A 216 -12.64 -1.42 -16.81
N THR A 217 -13.49 -0.64 -17.48
CA THR A 217 -13.85 -0.84 -18.89
C THR A 217 -12.87 -0.13 -19.83
N GLN A 218 -13.00 -0.40 -21.13
CA GLN A 218 -12.22 0.30 -22.15
C GLN A 218 -12.61 1.78 -22.22
N GLU A 219 -13.90 2.09 -22.18
CA GLU A 219 -14.43 3.46 -22.18
C GLU A 219 -13.89 4.25 -20.98
N GLU A 220 -14.01 3.66 -19.79
CA GLU A 220 -13.48 4.23 -18.54
C GLU A 220 -11.97 4.54 -18.61
N PHE A 221 -11.21 3.65 -19.26
CA PHE A 221 -9.77 3.83 -19.48
C PHE A 221 -9.47 4.97 -20.46
N GLU A 222 -10.14 4.98 -21.62
CA GLU A 222 -9.94 5.99 -22.65
C GLU A 222 -10.31 7.39 -22.14
N GLU A 223 -11.43 7.53 -21.44
CA GLU A 223 -11.87 8.78 -20.80
C GLU A 223 -10.86 9.26 -19.75
N SER A 224 -10.37 8.36 -18.89
CA SER A 224 -9.39 8.70 -17.86
C SER A 224 -8.07 9.16 -18.45
N VAL A 225 -7.58 8.49 -19.51
CA VAL A 225 -6.39 8.94 -20.25
C VAL A 225 -6.63 10.31 -20.84
N GLU A 226 -7.76 10.53 -21.52
CA GLU A 226 -8.06 11.82 -22.13
C GLU A 226 -8.13 12.95 -21.10
N ALA A 227 -8.79 12.71 -19.96
CA ALA A 227 -8.89 13.66 -18.85
C ALA A 227 -7.51 14.08 -18.31
N LEU A 228 -6.57 13.13 -18.15
CA LEU A 228 -5.21 13.42 -17.66
C LEU A 228 -4.43 14.39 -18.56
N PHE A 229 -4.67 14.35 -19.88
CA PHE A 229 -3.96 15.18 -20.86
C PHE A 229 -4.71 16.45 -21.26
N LYS A 230 -6.04 16.51 -21.05
CA LYS A 230 -6.83 17.74 -21.22
C LYS A 230 -6.80 18.65 -20.00
N PHE A 231 -6.55 18.10 -18.80
CA PHE A 231 -6.62 18.84 -17.55
C PHE A 231 -5.63 20.03 -17.50
N ARG A 232 -6.16 21.23 -17.25
CA ARG A 232 -5.39 22.46 -17.01
C ARG A 232 -5.48 22.83 -15.53
N PRO A 233 -4.36 22.98 -14.80
CA PRO A 233 -4.40 23.34 -13.39
C PRO A 233 -5.16 24.67 -13.19
N GLY A 234 -6.23 24.64 -12.39
CA GLY A 234 -7.05 25.83 -12.08
C GLY A 234 -8.39 25.94 -12.83
N GLU A 235 -8.65 25.08 -13.81
CA GLU A 235 -10.01 24.85 -14.32
C GLU A 235 -10.67 23.78 -13.43
N ALA A 236 -11.93 24.00 -13.01
CA ALA A 236 -12.68 22.97 -12.29
C ALA A 236 -12.62 21.69 -13.12
N GLY A 237 -12.01 20.63 -12.57
CA GLY A 237 -11.80 19.39 -13.30
C GLY A 237 -13.14 18.81 -13.76
N PRO A 238 -13.17 18.04 -14.87
CA PRO A 238 -14.34 17.22 -15.15
C PRO A 238 -14.60 16.36 -13.92
N GLN A 239 -15.84 16.40 -13.40
CA GLN A 239 -16.24 15.47 -12.35
C GLN A 239 -15.96 14.06 -12.85
N PRO A 240 -15.26 13.21 -12.07
CA PRO A 240 -15.06 11.83 -12.49
C PRO A 240 -16.42 11.16 -12.68
N PRO A 241 -16.58 10.29 -13.69
CA PRO A 241 -17.87 9.67 -14.01
C PRO A 241 -18.37 8.68 -12.94
N TYR A 242 -17.58 8.43 -11.88
CA TYR A 242 -17.90 7.49 -10.83
C TYR A 242 -18.37 8.21 -9.57
N GLN A 243 -19.69 8.24 -9.39
CA GLN A 243 -20.35 8.41 -8.09
C GLN A 243 -20.96 7.08 -7.64
#